data_AF-G1MXH5-F1
#
_entry.id   AF-G1MXH5-F1
#
_cell.length_a   1.000
_cell.length_b   1.000
_cell.length_c   1.000
_cell.angle_alpha   90.00
_cell.angle_beta   90.00
_cell.angle_gamma   90.00
#
_symmetry.space_group_name_H-M   'P 1'
#
loop_
_entity.id
_entity.type
_entity.pdbx_description
1 polymer ?
#
loop_
_entity_poly.entity_id
_entity_poly.type
_entity_poly.pdbx_seq_one_letter_code
_entity_poly.pdbx_strand_id
1 'polypeptide(L)'
;MQTCCQALLLLLAACTLPAHCLEPTCLHFSELLPIQLRELRVKFEEIKDYFQSRDDELNIQLLNSELLDEFKGNFGCQSVSEMLRFYTDEVLPRAMKTSTSHQESMGDLGNMLLGLKMTMKRCHHFFTCERRSKVIKQIKETFEKMDENGIYKAMGEFDIFINYIEEYLLMKRGK
;
A
#
# COMPACT_ATOMS: atom_id res chain seq x y z
N MET A 1 -26.06 -24.08 21.51
CA MET A 1 -27.03 -23.71 22.58
C MET A 1 -26.37 -23.95 23.92
N GLN A 2 -26.84 -23.23 24.95
CA GLN A 2 -26.35 -23.16 26.34
C GLN A 2 -25.08 -22.33 26.59
N THR A 3 -25.04 -21.30 27.45
CA THR A 3 -26.09 -20.59 28.24
C THR A 3 -25.44 -19.31 28.74
N CYS A 4 -25.98 -18.15 28.36
CA CYS A 4 -25.60 -16.85 28.92
C CYS A 4 -26.42 -16.63 30.20
N CYS A 5 -25.76 -16.42 31.33
CA CYS A 5 -26.41 -16.17 32.61
C CYS A 5 -27.25 -14.88 32.56
N GLN A 6 -28.52 -14.97 32.96
CA GLN A 6 -29.37 -13.82 33.26
C GLN A 6 -29.94 -13.92 34.68
N ALA A 7 -29.70 -12.86 35.45
CA ALA A 7 -30.67 -12.18 36.33
C ALA A 7 -30.01 -10.84 36.73
N LEU A 8 -30.40 -9.68 36.14
CA LEU A 8 -31.41 -8.71 36.63
C LEU A 8 -31.09 -8.24 38.08
N LEU A 9 -30.89 -6.97 38.47
CA LEU A 9 -31.37 -5.67 38.00
C LEU A 9 -30.65 -4.54 38.83
N LEU A 10 -30.60 -3.32 38.27
CA LEU A 10 -30.52 -1.96 38.90
C LEU A 10 -29.19 -1.16 38.91
N LEU A 11 -29.27 -0.05 38.14
CA LEU A 11 -28.73 1.31 38.35
C LEU A 11 -27.21 1.51 38.33
N LEU A 12 -26.71 2.11 37.24
CA LEU A 12 -26.08 3.43 37.23
C LEU A 12 -25.77 3.88 35.78
N ALA A 13 -26.26 5.06 35.44
CA ALA A 13 -25.91 5.75 34.20
C ALA A 13 -24.46 6.25 34.27
N ALA A 14 -23.63 5.84 33.30
CA ALA A 14 -22.58 6.66 32.67
C ALA A 14 -21.75 5.78 31.71
N CYS A 15 -21.36 6.37 30.59
CA CYS A 15 -20.49 5.84 29.52
C CYS A 15 -21.15 4.93 28.47
N THR A 16 -21.99 5.52 27.62
CA THR A 16 -22.01 5.15 26.20
C THR A 16 -20.75 5.71 25.52
N LEU A 17 -19.58 5.22 25.93
CA LEU A 17 -18.42 5.25 25.04
C LEU A 17 -18.62 4.04 24.11
N PRO A 18 -18.58 4.21 22.78
CA PRO A 18 -18.46 3.06 21.92
C PRO A 18 -17.20 2.34 22.39
N ALA A 19 -17.36 1.16 22.96
CA ALA A 19 -16.27 0.20 23.00
C ALA A 19 -15.92 0.03 21.52
N HIS A 20 -14.86 0.71 21.09
CA HIS A 20 -14.25 0.44 19.81
C HIS A 20 -13.68 -0.96 19.99
N CYS A 21 -14.52 -1.97 19.72
CA CYS A 21 -14.06 -3.34 19.61
C CYS A 21 -13.01 -3.29 18.50
N LEU A 22 -11.75 -3.22 18.88
CA LEU A 22 -10.63 -3.35 17.97
C LEU A 22 -10.88 -4.67 17.25
N GLU A 23 -11.09 -4.64 15.93
CA GLU A 23 -11.35 -5.88 15.21
C GLU A 23 -10.18 -6.85 15.50
N PRO A 24 -10.45 -8.15 15.76
CA PRO A 24 -9.42 -9.12 16.11
C PRO A 24 -8.25 -9.16 15.11
N THR A 25 -8.53 -8.79 13.85
CA THR A 25 -7.56 -8.68 12.74
C THR A 25 -6.50 -7.60 12.92
N CYS A 26 -6.73 -6.59 13.77
CA CYS A 26 -5.77 -5.50 13.97
C CYS A 26 -4.76 -5.76 15.10
N LEU A 27 -5.07 -6.67 16.03
CA LEU A 27 -4.17 -7.05 17.12
C LEU A 27 -2.84 -7.62 16.62
N HIS A 28 -2.87 -8.37 15.51
CA HIS A 28 -1.69 -9.03 14.92
C HIS A 28 -1.16 -8.33 13.67
N PHE A 29 -1.74 -7.19 13.26
CA PHE A 29 -1.35 -6.58 11.99
C PHE A 29 0.15 -6.25 11.93
N SER A 30 0.69 -5.70 13.02
CA SER A 30 2.12 -5.41 13.11
C SER A 30 2.99 -6.65 12.92
N GLU A 31 2.54 -7.83 13.34
CA GLU A 31 3.27 -9.11 13.19
C GLU A 31 3.10 -9.71 11.80
N LEU A 32 1.94 -9.51 11.17
CA LEU A 32 1.62 -10.02 9.83
C LEU A 32 2.21 -9.17 8.70
N LEU A 33 2.52 -7.91 8.97
CA LEU A 33 2.98 -6.95 7.97
C LEU A 33 4.28 -7.37 7.25
N PRO A 34 5.34 -7.87 7.92
CA PRO A 34 6.52 -8.38 7.22
C PRO A 34 6.21 -9.58 6.33
N ILE A 35 5.23 -10.41 6.71
CA ILE A 35 4.80 -11.57 5.93
C ILE A 35 4.11 -11.08 4.65
N GLN A 36 3.17 -10.13 4.76
CA GLN A 36 2.48 -9.55 3.61
C GLN A 36 3.46 -8.87 2.63
N LEU A 37 4.44 -8.12 3.13
CA LEU A 37 5.45 -7.48 2.28
C LEU A 37 6.37 -8.51 1.63
N ARG A 38 6.70 -9.60 2.32
CA ARG A 38 7.46 -10.71 1.73
C ARG A 38 6.67 -11.41 0.62
N GLU A 39 5.40 -11.70 0.84
CA GLU A 39 4.52 -12.29 -0.18
C GLU A 39 4.40 -11.38 -1.40
N LEU A 40 4.26 -10.08 -1.19
CA LEU A 40 4.23 -9.09 -2.26
C LEU A 40 5.52 -9.09 -3.09
N ARG A 41 6.69 -9.19 -2.45
CA ARG A 41 7.98 -9.32 -3.13
C ARG A 41 8.07 -10.61 -3.93
N VAL A 42 7.73 -11.76 -3.32
CA VAL A 42 7.73 -13.06 -4.00
C VAL A 42 6.84 -13.02 -5.24
N LYS A 43 5.65 -12.43 -5.15
CA LYS A 43 4.75 -12.27 -6.29
C LYS A 43 5.33 -11.35 -7.37
N PHE A 44 5.99 -10.26 -6.98
CA PHE A 44 6.64 -9.36 -7.93
C PHE A 44 7.80 -10.02 -8.69
N GLU A 45 8.58 -10.88 -8.05
CA GLU A 45 9.69 -11.59 -8.69
C GLU A 45 9.23 -12.44 -9.90
N GLU A 46 7.97 -12.88 -9.96
CA GLU A 46 7.41 -13.59 -11.13
C GLU A 46 7.37 -12.74 -12.41
N ILE A 47 7.32 -11.41 -12.28
CA ILE A 47 7.13 -10.46 -13.40
C ILE A 47 8.25 -9.43 -13.50
N LYS A 48 9.18 -9.41 -12.54
CA LYS A 48 10.27 -8.44 -12.43
C LYS A 48 11.11 -8.35 -13.71
N ASP A 49 11.62 -9.49 -14.16
CA ASP A 49 12.47 -9.56 -15.35
C ASP A 49 11.75 -9.06 -16.61
N TYR A 50 10.44 -9.32 -16.73
CA TYR A 50 9.66 -8.86 -17.88
C TYR A 50 9.62 -7.33 -17.95
N PHE A 51 9.42 -6.65 -16.82
CA PHE A 51 9.34 -5.18 -16.77
C PHE A 51 10.73 -4.52 -16.78
N GLN A 52 11.69 -5.02 -16.00
CA GLN A 52 13.02 -4.43 -15.93
C GLN A 52 13.82 -4.58 -17.24
N SER A 53 13.62 -5.67 -17.99
CA SER A 53 14.25 -5.83 -19.32
C SER A 53 13.67 -4.94 -20.42
N ARG A 54 12.54 -4.26 -20.15
CA ARG A 54 11.83 -3.37 -21.09
C ARG A 54 11.83 -1.92 -20.61
N ASP A 55 12.45 -1.62 -19.48
CA ASP A 55 12.70 -0.25 -19.04
C ASP A 55 13.98 0.28 -19.71
N ASP A 56 13.80 0.95 -20.86
CA ASP A 56 14.91 1.59 -21.58
C ASP A 56 15.25 2.98 -21.00
N GLU A 57 14.44 3.51 -20.07
CA GLU A 57 14.54 4.88 -19.56
C GLU A 57 15.45 4.95 -18.31
N LEU A 58 16.66 4.40 -18.42
CA LEU A 58 17.59 4.22 -17.29
C LEU A 58 18.11 5.53 -16.67
N ASN A 59 18.01 6.65 -17.39
CA ASN A 59 18.44 7.97 -16.91
C ASN A 59 17.40 8.65 -16.00
N ILE A 60 16.19 8.13 -15.95
CA ILE A 60 15.11 8.62 -15.11
C ILE A 60 15.05 7.69 -13.90
N GLN A 61 14.83 8.24 -12.70
CA GLN A 61 14.42 7.45 -11.54
C GLN A 61 13.03 7.95 -11.15
N LEU A 62 12.00 7.14 -11.41
CA LEU A 62 10.62 7.59 -11.20
C LEU A 62 10.32 7.70 -9.70
N LEU A 63 10.77 6.70 -8.92
CA LEU A 63 10.70 6.63 -7.48
C LEU A 63 12.06 6.98 -6.87
N ASN A 64 12.36 8.29 -6.82
CA ASN A 64 13.60 8.81 -6.27
C ASN A 64 13.56 8.94 -4.73
N SER A 65 14.68 9.36 -4.13
CA SER A 65 14.78 9.51 -2.68
C SER A 65 13.85 10.56 -2.07
N GLU A 66 13.38 11.55 -2.85
CA GLU A 66 12.42 12.55 -2.36
C GLU A 66 11.09 11.90 -1.97
N LEU A 67 10.70 10.81 -2.66
CA LEU A 67 9.52 10.02 -2.29
C LEU A 67 9.69 9.38 -0.91
N LEU A 68 10.87 8.79 -0.65
CA LEU A 68 11.16 8.19 0.65
C LEU A 68 11.15 9.26 1.74
N ASP A 69 11.80 10.40 1.51
CA ASP A 69 11.80 11.50 2.47
C ASP A 69 10.37 12.00 2.78
N GLU A 70 9.50 12.04 1.77
CA GLU A 70 8.10 12.41 1.97
C GLU A 70 7.32 11.36 2.77
N PHE A 71 7.60 10.07 2.53
CA PHE A 71 7.06 8.97 3.34
C PHE A 71 7.50 9.08 4.80
N LYS A 72 8.74 9.48 5.06
CA LYS A 72 9.27 9.67 6.43
C LYS A 72 8.76 10.95 7.08
N GLY A 73 8.33 11.93 6.29
CA GLY A 73 7.90 13.26 6.72
C GLY A 73 6.45 13.35 7.21
N ASN A 74 6.00 14.60 7.40
CA ASN A 74 4.65 14.92 7.90
C ASN A 74 3.51 14.49 6.94
N PHE A 75 3.83 14.25 5.67
CA PHE A 75 2.87 13.86 4.65
C PHE A 75 2.84 12.35 4.39
N GLY A 76 3.67 11.56 5.08
CA GLY A 76 3.89 10.16 4.72
C GLY A 76 2.64 9.29 4.64
N CYS A 77 1.67 9.52 5.53
CA CYS A 77 0.37 8.83 5.48
C CYS A 77 -0.39 9.14 4.17
N GLN A 78 -0.45 10.41 3.74
CA GLN A 78 -1.04 10.74 2.45
C GLN A 78 -0.25 10.10 1.32
N SER A 79 1.07 10.32 1.31
CA SER A 79 1.94 9.96 0.19
C SER A 79 1.90 8.46 -0.08
N VAL A 80 1.91 7.65 0.98
CA VAL A 80 1.73 6.20 0.86
C VAL A 80 0.33 5.85 0.33
N SER A 81 -0.73 6.52 0.81
CA SER A 81 -2.10 6.29 0.32
C SER A 81 -2.24 6.61 -1.16
N GLU A 82 -1.68 7.74 -1.58
CA GLU A 82 -1.72 8.21 -2.96
C GLU A 82 -0.89 7.33 -3.88
N MET A 83 0.28 6.84 -3.44
CA MET A 83 1.07 5.89 -4.22
C MET A 83 0.43 4.52 -4.32
N LEU A 84 -0.18 4.02 -3.25
CA LEU A 84 -0.98 2.78 -3.30
C LEU A 84 -2.12 2.93 -4.31
N ARG A 85 -2.81 4.08 -4.34
CA ARG A 85 -3.85 4.37 -5.37
C ARG A 85 -3.24 4.47 -6.76
N PHE A 86 -2.13 5.17 -6.93
CA PHE A 86 -1.47 5.32 -8.22
C PHE A 86 -1.14 3.95 -8.83
N TYR A 87 -0.57 3.04 -8.05
CA TYR A 87 -0.29 1.69 -8.53
C TYR A 87 -1.55 0.88 -8.83
N THR A 88 -2.55 0.90 -7.94
CA THR A 88 -3.77 0.08 -8.12
C THR A 88 -4.70 0.59 -9.21
N ASP A 89 -4.78 1.91 -9.38
CA ASP A 89 -5.82 2.55 -10.20
C ASP A 89 -5.26 3.02 -11.55
N GLU A 90 -3.94 3.24 -11.66
CA GLU A 90 -3.31 3.83 -12.85
C GLU A 90 -2.25 2.90 -13.48
N VAL A 91 -1.27 2.40 -12.70
CA VAL A 91 -0.15 1.61 -13.23
C VAL A 91 -0.56 0.18 -13.59
N LEU A 92 -1.04 -0.60 -12.61
CA LEU A 92 -1.35 -2.02 -12.81
C LEU A 92 -2.41 -2.27 -13.89
N PRO A 93 -3.51 -1.49 -13.97
CA PRO A 93 -4.50 -1.68 -15.04
C PRO A 93 -3.93 -1.46 -16.45
N ARG A 94 -2.92 -0.60 -16.60
CA ARG A 94 -2.20 -0.39 -17.87
C ARG A 94 -1.19 -1.51 -18.11
N ALA A 95 -0.43 -1.89 -17.08
CA ALA A 95 0.52 -3.00 -17.13
C ALA A 95 -0.13 -4.33 -17.56
N MET A 96 -1.32 -4.63 -17.05
CA MET A 96 -2.07 -5.85 -17.42
C MET A 96 -2.38 -5.95 -18.92
N LYS A 97 -2.33 -4.84 -19.66
CA LYS A 97 -2.55 -4.81 -21.11
C LYS A 97 -1.27 -5.07 -21.92
N THR A 98 -0.09 -5.02 -21.29
CA THR A 98 1.20 -5.17 -22.00
C THR A 98 1.60 -6.63 -22.20
N SER A 99 1.04 -7.57 -21.43
CA SER A 99 1.34 -9.00 -21.55
C SER A 99 0.21 -9.89 -21.08
N THR A 100 -0.28 -10.75 -21.99
CA THR A 100 -1.28 -11.77 -21.66
C THR A 100 -0.71 -12.89 -20.78
N SER A 101 0.57 -13.23 -20.92
CA SER A 101 1.22 -14.30 -20.14
C SER A 101 1.46 -13.93 -18.67
N HIS A 102 1.55 -12.64 -18.36
CA HIS A 102 1.79 -12.14 -16.99
C HIS A 102 0.55 -11.47 -16.38
N GLN A 103 -0.59 -11.48 -17.09
CA GLN A 103 -1.82 -10.78 -16.66
C GLN A 103 -2.35 -11.29 -15.32
N GLU A 104 -2.29 -12.60 -15.08
CA GLU A 104 -2.69 -13.21 -13.81
C GLU A 104 -1.78 -12.75 -12.66
N SER A 105 -0.45 -12.85 -12.82
CA SER A 105 0.50 -12.41 -11.81
C SER A 105 0.39 -10.93 -11.47
N MET A 106 0.12 -10.06 -12.46
CA MET A 106 -0.17 -8.65 -12.24
C MET A 106 -1.49 -8.40 -11.49
N GLY A 107 -2.53 -9.17 -11.81
CA GLY A 107 -3.82 -9.10 -11.11
C GLY A 107 -3.69 -9.51 -9.64
N ASP A 108 -2.99 -10.61 -9.37
CA ASP A 108 -2.67 -11.07 -8.02
C ASP A 108 -1.87 -10.03 -7.24
N LEU A 109 -0.83 -9.45 -7.85
CA LEU A 109 -0.02 -8.40 -7.24
C LEU A 109 -0.89 -7.19 -6.85
N GLY A 110 -1.82 -6.79 -7.73
CA GLY A 110 -2.79 -5.73 -7.45
C GLY A 110 -3.73 -6.08 -6.30
N ASN A 111 -4.22 -7.32 -6.23
CA ASN A 111 -5.06 -7.78 -5.13
C ASN A 111 -4.32 -7.79 -3.79
N MET A 112 -3.06 -8.22 -3.77
CA MET A 112 -2.20 -8.16 -2.58
C MET A 112 -2.00 -6.71 -2.11
N LEU A 113 -1.74 -5.79 -3.04
CA LEU A 113 -1.55 -4.36 -2.74
C LEU A 113 -2.83 -3.72 -2.19
N LEU A 114 -3.99 -4.07 -2.77
CA LEU A 114 -5.30 -3.65 -2.27
C LEU A 114 -5.57 -4.21 -0.86
N GLY A 115 -5.24 -5.47 -0.60
CA GLY A 115 -5.35 -6.09 0.72
C GLY A 115 -4.50 -5.37 1.77
N LEU A 116 -3.24 -5.05 1.44
CA LEU A 116 -2.35 -4.26 2.28
C LEU A 116 -2.95 -2.89 2.60
N LYS A 117 -3.39 -2.15 1.56
CA LYS A 117 -4.03 -0.83 1.68
C LYS A 117 -5.27 -0.86 2.59
N MET A 118 -6.15 -1.85 2.42
CA MET A 118 -7.35 -2.00 3.25
C MET A 118 -6.98 -2.27 4.72
N THR A 119 -5.99 -3.13 4.95
CA THR A 119 -5.57 -3.46 6.31
C THR A 119 -4.91 -2.28 7.01
N MET A 120 -4.05 -1.52 6.30
CA MET A 120 -3.46 -0.27 6.79
C MET A 120 -4.53 0.77 7.15
N LYS A 121 -5.58 0.90 6.32
CA LYS A 121 -6.70 1.82 6.57
C LYS A 121 -7.49 1.44 7.82
N ARG A 122 -7.79 0.15 8.00
CA ARG A 122 -8.60 -0.36 9.12
C ARG A 122 -7.85 -0.32 10.45
N CYS A 123 -6.58 -0.75 10.49
CA CYS A 123 -5.95 -1.14 11.75
C CYS A 123 -5.11 -0.09 12.46
N HIS A 124 -4.70 0.98 11.79
CA HIS A 124 -3.79 1.96 12.40
C HIS A 124 -4.21 3.41 12.15
N HIS A 125 -5.38 3.63 11.56
CA HIS A 125 -5.78 4.96 11.10
C HIS A 125 -4.66 5.62 10.27
N PHE A 126 -3.87 4.80 9.53
CA PHE A 126 -2.70 5.26 8.76
C PHE A 126 -3.05 6.22 7.63
N PHE A 127 -4.33 6.56 7.45
CA PHE A 127 -4.89 7.33 6.35
C PHE A 127 -5.94 8.37 6.78
N THR A 128 -5.76 9.08 7.89
CA THR A 128 -6.51 10.33 8.20
C THR A 128 -5.91 11.57 7.53
N CYS A 129 -5.39 11.41 6.32
CA CYS A 129 -4.67 12.46 5.64
C CYS A 129 -5.57 13.20 4.64
N GLU A 130 -5.51 14.53 4.66
CA GLU A 130 -6.38 15.41 3.87
C GLU A 130 -5.59 16.30 2.87
N ARG A 131 -4.26 16.19 2.82
CA ARG A 131 -3.40 17.09 2.03
C ARG A 131 -2.68 16.36 0.91
N ARG A 132 -2.77 16.86 -0.33
CA ARG A 132 -2.08 16.29 -1.51
C ARG A 132 -0.57 16.48 -1.44
N SER A 133 0.17 15.50 -1.96
CA SER A 133 1.62 15.56 -2.08
C SER A 133 2.09 16.26 -3.36
N LYS A 134 3.18 17.04 -3.25
CA LYS A 134 3.85 17.62 -4.43
C LYS A 134 4.75 16.59 -5.13
N VAL A 135 5.46 15.75 -4.37
CA VAL A 135 6.33 14.70 -4.94
C VAL A 135 5.51 13.69 -5.73
N ILE A 136 4.39 13.21 -5.17
CA ILE A 136 3.50 12.28 -5.88
C ILE A 136 2.95 12.93 -7.16
N LYS A 137 2.62 14.23 -7.13
CA LYS A 137 2.18 14.94 -8.34
C LYS A 137 3.26 14.91 -9.43
N GLN A 138 4.53 15.16 -9.08
CA GLN A 138 5.64 15.11 -10.03
C GLN A 138 5.88 13.71 -10.58
N ILE A 139 5.76 12.68 -9.74
CA ILE A 139 5.85 11.27 -10.16
C ILE A 139 4.78 10.97 -11.21
N LYS A 140 3.52 11.30 -10.93
CA LYS A 140 2.41 11.09 -11.86
C LYS A 140 2.60 11.85 -13.17
N GLU A 141 3.02 13.12 -13.11
CA GLU A 141 3.30 13.91 -14.30
C GLU A 141 4.45 13.33 -15.13
N THR A 142 5.48 12.78 -14.49
CA THR A 142 6.59 12.12 -15.17
C THR A 142 6.14 10.82 -15.81
N PHE A 143 5.40 9.99 -15.07
CA PHE A 143 4.79 8.77 -15.58
C PHE A 143 3.95 9.02 -16.84
N GLU A 144 3.04 10.01 -16.81
CA GLU A 144 2.21 10.33 -17.98
C GLU A 144 3.03 10.89 -19.16
N LYS A 145 4.11 11.63 -18.90
CA LYS A 145 5.01 12.12 -19.96
C LYS A 145 5.79 10.99 -20.65
N MET A 146 6.02 9.88 -19.95
CA MET A 146 6.71 8.70 -20.47
C MET A 146 5.78 7.78 -21.28
N ASP A 147 4.48 8.07 -21.34
CA ASP A 147 3.48 7.28 -22.09
C ASP A 147 3.59 5.77 -21.80
N GLU A 148 3.75 4.92 -22.82
CA GLU A 148 3.90 3.46 -22.62
C GLU A 148 5.17 3.10 -21.82
N ASN A 149 6.27 3.84 -21.98
CA ASN A 149 7.51 3.61 -21.22
C ASN A 149 7.30 3.86 -19.72
N GLY A 150 6.35 4.72 -19.35
CA GLY A 150 6.00 4.98 -17.95
C GLY A 150 5.53 3.70 -17.23
N ILE A 151 4.87 2.79 -17.95
CA ILE A 151 4.39 1.52 -17.40
C ILE A 151 5.57 0.62 -17.04
N TYR A 152 6.52 0.42 -17.98
CA TYR A 152 7.71 -0.38 -17.75
C TYR A 152 8.58 0.21 -16.65
N LYS A 153 8.70 1.54 -16.61
CA LYS A 153 9.40 2.26 -15.55
C LYS A 153 8.81 2.01 -14.17
N ALA A 154 7.52 2.29 -14.02
CA ALA A 154 6.84 2.20 -12.72
C ALA A 154 6.80 0.76 -12.19
N MET A 155 6.61 -0.22 -13.09
CA MET A 155 6.64 -1.64 -12.72
C MET A 155 8.07 -2.15 -12.50
N GLY A 156 9.06 -1.66 -13.25
CA GLY A 156 10.47 -1.98 -13.07
C GLY A 156 11.04 -1.51 -11.73
N GLU A 157 10.51 -0.41 -11.21
CA GLU A 157 10.85 0.15 -9.88
C GLU A 157 9.91 -0.32 -8.75
N PHE A 158 9.09 -1.35 -8.97
CA PHE A 158 8.11 -1.78 -7.96
C PHE A 158 8.77 -2.32 -6.67
N ASP A 159 9.95 -2.92 -6.76
CA ASP A 159 10.71 -3.33 -5.56
C ASP A 159 11.16 -2.14 -4.71
N ILE A 160 11.55 -1.02 -5.34
CA ILE A 160 11.79 0.26 -4.66
C ILE A 160 10.53 0.71 -3.93
N PHE A 161 9.36 0.65 -4.58
CA PHE A 161 8.10 1.00 -3.94
C PHE A 161 7.80 0.14 -2.70
N ILE A 162 7.98 -1.18 -2.78
CA ILE A 162 7.80 -2.07 -1.63
C ILE A 162 8.75 -1.69 -0.49
N ASN A 163 10.01 -1.42 -0.79
CA ASN A 163 11.01 -1.02 0.20
C ASN A 163 10.62 0.29 0.90
N TYR A 164 10.10 1.28 0.15
CA TYR A 164 9.68 2.55 0.74
C TYR A 164 8.43 2.38 1.62
N ILE A 165 7.48 1.54 1.22
CA ILE A 165 6.34 1.18 2.09
C ILE A 165 6.83 0.51 3.37
N GLU A 166 7.77 -0.42 3.28
CA GLU A 166 8.34 -1.11 4.45
C GLU A 166 9.00 -0.12 5.42
N GLU A 167 9.82 0.80 4.92
CA GLU A 167 10.45 1.86 5.72
C GLU A 167 9.43 2.72 6.45
N TYR A 168 8.37 3.15 5.76
CA TYR A 168 7.27 3.92 6.38
C TYR A 168 6.61 3.13 7.52
N LEU A 169 6.31 1.85 7.28
CA LEU A 169 5.63 0.99 8.22
C LEU A 169 6.49 0.68 9.45
N LEU A 170 7.78 0.44 9.27
CA LEU A 170 8.73 0.25 10.37
C LEU A 170 8.82 1.50 11.26
N MET A 171 8.85 2.69 10.67
CA MET A 171 8.83 3.94 11.43
C MET A 171 7.55 4.13 12.25
N LYS A 172 6.42 3.61 11.76
CA LYS A 172 5.14 3.68 12.46
C LYS A 172 4.96 2.62 13.54
N ARG A 173 5.66 1.48 13.46
CA ARG A 173 5.68 0.46 14.51
C ARG A 173 6.40 0.95 15.78
N GLY A 174 7.41 1.82 15.62
CA GLY A 174 8.22 2.35 16.72
C GLY A 174 7.64 3.56 17.46
N LYS A 175 6.41 3.99 17.15
CA LYS A 175 5.70 5.10 17.80
C LYS A 175 4.43 4.60 18.45
#